data_AF-A0A1M3NBT4-F1
#
_entry.id   AF-A0A1M3NBT4-F1
#
_cell.length_a   1.000
_cell.length_b   1.000
_cell.length_c   1.000
_cell.angle_alpha   90.00
_cell.angle_beta   90.00
_cell.angle_gamma   90.00
#
_symmetry.space_group_name_H-M   'P 1'
#
loop_
_entity.id
_entity.type
_entity.pdbx_description
1 polymer ?
#
loop_
_entity_poly.entity_id
_entity_poly.type
_entity_poly.pdbx_seq_one_letter_code
_entity_poly.pdbx_strand_id
1 'polypeptide(L)'
;MLDKMHALASVTAVAGFCFAFTVGGCSSSDPVGPSPVADGGAPDGKAPTPPPADDDDDSPEEACGPKGEAVTMAALDAELGWKPPVARQNACTADDLAAIKAVNQAKSYRDFVAGTSAACQACALSTTDSPTWAPIVIADEAGTSGLINFGACFAAVDKPACGKARQYLEICLTKACSGCAAPAERQACIQEAAGKQCDDVYAETRMQCTNPEADSRCQSLFDGIEYLCRYEAPDGGN
;
A
#
# COMPACT_ATOMS: atom_id res chain seq x y z
N MET A 1 5.99 13.90 -12.85
CA MET A 1 5.20 15.02 -12.28
C MET A 1 4.75 14.56 -10.92
N LEU A 2 5.09 15.23 -9.82
CA LEU A 2 4.55 14.83 -8.50
C LEU A 2 3.08 15.21 -8.44
N ASP A 3 2.22 14.22 -8.20
CA ASP A 3 0.78 14.41 -8.13
C ASP A 3 0.41 15.34 -6.96
N LYS A 4 -0.64 16.13 -7.18
CA LYS A 4 -1.31 16.87 -6.10
C LYS A 4 -2.04 15.85 -5.23
N MET A 5 -2.07 16.06 -3.91
CA MET A 5 -2.81 15.21 -2.96
C MET A 5 -4.27 15.02 -3.39
N HIS A 6 -4.55 13.98 -4.17
CA HIS A 6 -5.91 13.51 -4.41
C HIS A 6 -6.31 12.71 -3.17
N ALA A 7 -6.92 13.43 -2.23
CA ALA A 7 -7.64 12.94 -1.06
C ALA A 7 -7.04 11.68 -0.39
N LEU A 8 -6.10 11.89 0.54
CA LEU A 8 -5.68 10.91 1.56
C LEU A 8 -6.82 10.48 2.52
N ALA A 9 -8.09 10.69 2.16
CA ALA A 9 -9.25 10.38 2.99
C ALA A 9 -9.43 8.87 3.29
N SER A 10 -8.59 8.00 2.71
CA SER A 10 -8.67 6.54 2.88
C SER A 10 -7.31 5.86 3.17
N VAL A 11 -6.31 6.57 3.71
CA VAL A 11 -4.98 5.94 4.02
C VAL A 11 -4.90 5.31 5.41
N THR A 12 -5.98 5.33 6.20
CA THR A 12 -6.07 4.52 7.43
C THR A 12 -6.25 3.01 7.17
N ALA A 13 -6.35 2.57 5.91
CA ALA A 13 -6.49 1.17 5.53
C ALA A 13 -5.38 0.66 4.57
N VAL A 14 -4.18 1.26 4.59
CA VAL A 14 -2.96 0.62 4.05
C VAL A 14 -2.06 0.16 5.20
N ALA A 15 -2.66 -0.26 6.31
CA ALA A 15 -2.03 -1.12 7.30
C ALA A 15 -2.54 -2.54 7.01
N GLY A 16 -1.92 -3.24 6.05
CA GLY A 16 -2.37 -4.58 5.70
C GLY A 16 -2.04 -5.10 4.31
N PHE A 17 -1.00 -4.61 3.64
CA PHE A 17 -0.45 -5.33 2.49
C PHE A 17 0.48 -6.46 2.97
N CYS A 18 -0.06 -7.37 3.78
CA CYS A 18 0.58 -8.65 4.07
C CYS A 18 0.50 -9.51 2.81
N PHE A 19 1.50 -9.44 1.93
CA PHE A 19 1.71 -10.46 0.89
C PHE A 19 2.17 -11.76 1.56
N ALA A 20 1.25 -12.50 2.18
CA ALA A 20 1.48 -13.88 2.55
C ALA A 20 1.20 -14.78 1.33
N PHE A 21 2.11 -14.81 0.36
CA PHE A 21 2.11 -15.90 -0.62
C PHE A 21 2.75 -17.13 0.01
N THR A 22 1.95 -17.94 0.70
CA THR A 22 2.27 -19.36 0.86
C THR A 22 1.77 -20.08 -0.38
N VAL A 23 2.71 -20.48 -1.24
CA VAL A 23 2.46 -21.38 -2.36
C VAL A 23 2.15 -22.76 -1.75
N GLY A 24 0.89 -23.14 -1.71
CA GLY A 24 0.46 -24.41 -1.10
C GLY A 24 -0.96 -24.82 -1.46
N GLY A 25 -1.12 -25.43 -2.64
CA GLY A 25 -1.97 -26.61 -2.85
C GLY A 25 -3.50 -26.45 -2.79
N CYS A 26 -4.14 -26.57 -3.95
CA CYS A 26 -5.54 -26.97 -4.09
C CYS A 26 -5.83 -28.31 -3.37
N SER A 27 -7.00 -28.42 -2.74
CA SER A 27 -7.85 -29.62 -2.91
C SER A 27 -9.29 -29.34 -2.50
N SER A 28 -10.18 -29.50 -3.49
CA SER A 28 -11.62 -29.62 -3.35
C SER A 28 -11.99 -30.73 -2.35
N SER A 29 -13.06 -30.51 -1.61
CA SER A 29 -13.89 -31.59 -1.07
C SER A 29 -15.32 -31.07 -0.91
N ASP A 30 -16.19 -31.46 -1.83
CA ASP A 30 -17.63 -31.45 -1.62
C ASP A 30 -17.98 -32.33 -0.41
N PRO A 31 -19.05 -31.99 0.34
CA PRO A 31 -19.80 -33.00 1.06
C PRO A 31 -21.18 -33.23 0.43
N VAL A 32 -21.35 -34.46 -0.03
CA VAL A 32 -22.61 -35.11 -0.38
C VAL A 32 -23.38 -35.51 0.90
N GLY A 33 -24.64 -35.08 0.98
CA GLY A 33 -25.77 -35.80 1.61
C GLY A 33 -26.03 -35.57 3.12
N PRO A 34 -27.17 -36.05 3.68
CA PRO A 34 -28.31 -36.75 3.06
C PRO A 34 -29.70 -36.11 3.36
N SER A 35 -30.71 -36.45 2.55
CA SER A 35 -32.14 -36.21 2.86
C SER A 35 -32.67 -37.15 3.96
N PRO A 36 -33.78 -36.78 4.61
CA PRO A 36 -34.87 -37.73 4.76
C PRO A 36 -36.26 -37.18 4.38
N VAL A 37 -37.04 -38.15 3.91
CA VAL A 37 -38.44 -38.20 3.46
C VAL A 37 -39.48 -37.69 4.46
N ALA A 38 -40.53 -37.06 3.94
CA ALA A 38 -41.91 -37.21 4.43
C ALA A 38 -42.92 -37.06 3.27
N ASP A 39 -43.86 -37.99 3.25
CA ASP A 39 -44.79 -38.35 2.18
C ASP A 39 -46.15 -37.63 2.33
N GLY A 40 -46.88 -37.42 1.23
CA GLY A 40 -48.34 -37.26 1.26
C GLY A 40 -48.97 -36.08 0.49
N GLY A 41 -49.59 -36.38 -0.66
CA GLY A 41 -50.88 -35.77 -1.07
C GLY A 41 -50.88 -34.90 -2.32
N ALA A 42 -51.38 -35.45 -3.44
CA ALA A 42 -51.95 -34.74 -4.59
C ALA A 42 -53.51 -34.83 -4.48
N PRO A 43 -54.35 -33.98 -5.13
CA PRO A 43 -54.16 -33.51 -6.51
C PRO A 43 -54.68 -32.09 -6.90
N ASP A 44 -54.32 -31.72 -8.14
CA ASP A 44 -54.95 -30.76 -9.08
C ASP A 44 -54.93 -29.24 -8.78
N GLY A 45 -54.24 -28.48 -9.65
CA GLY A 45 -54.55 -27.06 -9.88
C GLY A 45 -53.44 -26.20 -10.49
N LYS A 46 -53.49 -26.01 -11.83
CA LYS A 46 -52.88 -24.95 -12.65
C LYS A 46 -51.36 -24.72 -12.57
N ALA A 47 -50.72 -24.90 -13.72
CA ALA A 47 -49.37 -24.40 -14.00
C ALA A 47 -49.27 -22.88 -13.73
N PRO A 48 -48.30 -22.41 -12.93
CA PRO A 48 -47.96 -21.00 -12.87
C PRO A 48 -47.28 -20.60 -14.18
N THR A 49 -47.81 -19.55 -14.80
CA THR A 49 -47.18 -18.80 -15.88
C THR A 49 -45.74 -18.44 -15.46
N PRO A 50 -44.72 -18.63 -16.31
CA PRO A 50 -43.39 -18.11 -16.00
C PRO A 50 -43.50 -16.60 -15.76
N PRO A 51 -42.83 -16.05 -14.72
CA PRO A 51 -42.70 -14.61 -14.61
C PRO A 51 -42.05 -14.06 -15.89
N PRO A 52 -42.37 -12.83 -16.30
CA PRO A 52 -41.68 -12.19 -17.41
C PRO A 52 -40.17 -12.27 -17.13
N ALA A 53 -39.39 -12.55 -18.16
CA ALA A 53 -37.96 -12.35 -18.10
C ALA A 53 -37.74 -10.88 -17.75
N ASP A 54 -37.34 -10.63 -16.50
CA ASP A 54 -36.70 -9.38 -16.16
C ASP A 54 -35.42 -9.39 -17.00
N ASP A 55 -35.44 -8.64 -18.10
CA ASP A 55 -34.24 -8.21 -18.80
C ASP A 55 -33.50 -7.27 -17.83
N ASP A 56 -32.86 -7.87 -16.82
CA ASP A 56 -31.78 -7.23 -16.07
C ASP A 56 -30.63 -7.08 -17.06
N ASP A 57 -30.67 -5.98 -17.81
CA ASP A 57 -29.52 -5.36 -18.44
C ASP A 57 -28.60 -4.81 -17.33
N ASP A 58 -28.10 -5.73 -16.49
CA ASP A 58 -26.90 -5.55 -15.70
C ASP A 58 -25.73 -5.54 -16.69
N SER A 59 -25.63 -4.45 -17.46
CA SER A 59 -24.34 -4.03 -17.98
C SER A 59 -23.42 -3.93 -16.77
N PRO A 60 -22.42 -4.82 -16.61
CA PRO A 60 -21.59 -4.82 -15.44
C PRO A 60 -20.97 -3.43 -15.35
N GLU A 61 -21.26 -2.69 -14.28
CA GLU A 61 -20.51 -1.48 -13.95
C GLU A 61 -19.03 -1.84 -14.13
N GLU A 62 -18.38 -1.19 -15.09
CA GLU A 62 -17.03 -1.55 -15.51
C GLU A 62 -16.13 -1.45 -14.29
N ALA A 63 -15.78 -2.61 -13.71
CA ALA A 63 -15.08 -2.67 -12.45
C ALA A 63 -13.81 -1.82 -12.56
N CYS A 64 -13.51 -1.03 -11.53
CA CYS A 64 -12.33 -0.17 -11.57
C CYS A 64 -11.06 -1.02 -11.73
N GLY A 65 -10.52 -1.03 -12.95
CA GLY A 65 -9.34 -1.78 -13.32
C GLY A 65 -8.08 -0.92 -13.42
N PRO A 66 -6.91 -1.55 -13.51
CA PRO A 66 -5.65 -0.83 -13.65
C PRO A 66 -5.57 -0.12 -14.99
N LYS A 67 -5.08 1.13 -14.96
CA LYS A 67 -5.00 2.02 -16.12
C LYS A 67 -3.57 2.27 -16.57
N GLY A 68 -3.42 2.59 -17.86
CA GLY A 68 -2.14 2.99 -18.45
C GLY A 68 -1.36 1.84 -19.10
N GLU A 69 -0.23 2.19 -19.67
CA GLU A 69 0.73 1.27 -20.28
C GLU A 69 1.60 0.57 -19.23
N ALA A 70 2.36 -0.44 -19.65
CA ALA A 70 3.36 -1.08 -18.79
C ALA A 70 4.39 -0.05 -18.30
N VAL A 71 4.65 -0.08 -17.00
CA VAL A 71 5.57 0.82 -16.30
C VAL A 71 6.84 0.05 -15.98
N THR A 72 7.98 0.63 -16.33
CA THR A 72 9.30 0.03 -16.09
C THR A 72 10.05 0.75 -14.96
N MET A 73 11.04 0.06 -14.38
CA MET A 73 11.96 0.68 -13.41
C MET A 73 12.68 1.91 -13.99
N ALA A 74 13.04 1.88 -15.28
CA ALA A 74 13.73 2.97 -15.95
C ALA A 74 12.82 4.20 -16.14
N ALA A 75 11.54 3.97 -16.48
CA ALA A 75 10.56 5.06 -16.60
C ALA A 75 10.35 5.78 -15.26
N LEU A 76 10.20 5.01 -14.18
CA LEU A 76 10.08 5.56 -12.82
C LEU A 76 11.37 6.25 -12.36
N ASP A 77 12.54 5.74 -12.74
CA ASP A 77 13.82 6.40 -12.44
C ASP A 77 13.97 7.75 -13.14
N ALA A 78 13.62 7.82 -14.43
CA ALA A 78 13.64 9.05 -15.19
C ALA A 78 12.66 10.09 -14.64
N GLU A 79 11.52 9.65 -14.12
CA GLU A 79 10.51 10.56 -13.56
C GLU A 79 10.83 11.00 -12.12
N LEU A 80 11.24 10.06 -11.27
CA LEU A 80 11.33 10.27 -9.84
C LEU A 80 12.75 10.57 -9.36
N GLY A 81 13.76 9.94 -9.98
CA GLY A 81 15.17 10.09 -9.58
C GLY A 81 15.43 9.73 -8.12
N TRP A 82 14.97 8.53 -7.71
CA TRP A 82 14.97 8.06 -6.32
C TRP A 82 16.29 8.32 -5.59
N LYS A 83 16.19 8.72 -4.31
CA LYS A 83 17.33 8.97 -3.44
C LYS A 83 17.40 7.97 -2.30
N PRO A 84 18.61 7.57 -1.87
CA PRO A 84 18.78 6.70 -0.72
C PRO A 84 18.17 7.31 0.56
N PRO A 85 17.77 6.48 1.54
CA PRO A 85 17.23 6.99 2.78
C PRO A 85 18.28 7.82 3.54
N VAL A 86 17.79 8.75 4.35
CA VAL A 86 18.60 9.33 5.42
C VAL A 86 19.14 8.23 6.34
N ALA A 87 20.31 8.45 6.93
CA ALA A 87 20.84 7.55 7.94
C ALA A 87 19.89 7.48 9.15
N ARG A 88 19.86 6.32 9.82
CA ARG A 88 19.10 6.16 11.07
C ARG A 88 19.59 7.17 12.11
N GLN A 89 18.66 7.76 12.82
CA GLN A 89 18.87 8.79 13.83
C GLN A 89 18.05 8.48 15.09
N ASN A 90 18.44 9.05 16.22
CA ASN A 90 17.65 9.04 17.45
C ASN A 90 17.06 10.44 17.68
N ALA A 91 16.17 10.84 16.78
CA ALA A 91 15.61 12.19 16.72
C ALA A 91 14.18 12.29 17.26
N CYS A 92 13.39 11.22 17.16
CA CYS A 92 12.04 11.15 17.69
C CYS A 92 12.03 10.50 19.07
N THR A 93 11.34 11.13 20.00
CA THR A 93 11.04 10.58 21.32
C THR A 93 9.82 9.64 21.28
N ALA A 94 9.54 8.95 22.40
CA ALA A 94 8.31 8.16 22.52
C ALA A 94 7.04 9.03 22.38
N ASP A 95 7.06 10.26 22.92
CA ASP A 95 5.95 11.21 22.83
C ASP A 95 5.73 11.68 21.39
N ASP A 96 6.81 11.89 20.63
CA ASP A 96 6.73 12.23 19.21
C ASP A 96 6.03 11.12 18.41
N LEU A 97 6.41 9.86 18.64
CA LEU A 97 5.81 8.71 17.98
C LEU A 97 4.34 8.54 18.38
N ALA A 98 4.00 8.75 19.65
CA ALA A 98 2.61 8.73 20.10
C ALA A 98 1.78 9.83 19.39
N ALA A 99 2.34 11.02 19.20
CA ALA A 99 1.69 12.11 18.47
C ALA A 99 1.47 11.77 16.99
N ILE A 100 2.46 11.17 16.31
CA ILE A 100 2.32 10.72 14.91
C ILE A 100 1.23 9.66 14.78
N LYS A 101 1.22 8.66 15.67
CA LYS A 101 0.23 7.57 15.66
C LYS A 101 -1.20 8.05 15.90
N ALA A 102 -1.37 9.19 16.58
CA ALA A 102 -2.67 9.80 16.83
C ALA A 102 -3.23 10.58 15.62
N VAL A 103 -2.45 10.77 14.54
CA VAL A 103 -2.90 11.48 13.34
C VAL A 103 -3.87 10.60 12.55
N ASN A 104 -5.17 10.94 12.64
CA ASN A 104 -6.23 10.23 11.92
C ASN A 104 -6.63 10.90 10.60
N GLN A 105 -6.26 12.18 10.41
CA GLN A 105 -6.57 12.97 9.23
C GLN A 105 -5.44 13.98 8.98
N ALA A 106 -4.73 13.79 7.87
CA ALA A 106 -3.69 14.72 7.40
C ALA A 106 -4.19 15.42 6.13
N LYS A 107 -4.14 16.75 6.10
CA LYS A 107 -4.43 17.58 4.93
C LYS A 107 -3.17 17.88 4.12
N SER A 108 -2.01 17.77 4.74
CA SER A 108 -0.69 17.91 4.14
C SER A 108 0.27 16.82 4.65
N TYR A 109 1.38 16.62 3.95
CA TYR A 109 2.44 15.73 4.40
C TYR A 109 3.08 16.19 5.72
N ARG A 110 3.05 17.49 6.02
CA ARG A 110 3.57 18.05 7.27
C ARG A 110 2.66 17.73 8.46
N ASP A 111 1.36 17.56 8.23
CA ASP A 111 0.39 17.31 9.30
C ASP A 111 0.69 15.99 10.04
N PHE A 112 1.30 15.02 9.37
CA PHE A 112 1.74 13.76 10.00
C PHE A 112 2.71 13.97 11.16
N VAL A 113 3.48 15.07 11.16
CA VAL A 113 4.54 15.33 12.16
C VAL A 113 4.38 16.67 12.87
N ALA A 114 3.30 17.41 12.62
CA ALA A 114 3.09 18.76 13.14
C ALA A 114 3.09 18.85 14.67
N GLY A 115 2.67 17.79 15.37
CA GLY A 115 2.66 17.71 16.84
C GLY A 115 3.96 17.22 17.48
N THR A 116 5.02 17.04 16.71
CA THR A 116 6.30 16.47 17.18
C THR A 116 7.38 17.53 17.38
N SER A 117 8.45 17.16 18.06
CA SER A 117 9.66 17.95 18.24
C SER A 117 10.32 18.32 16.92
N ALA A 118 11.03 19.45 16.88
CA ALA A 118 11.73 19.92 15.68
C ALA A 118 12.78 18.90 15.17
N ALA A 119 13.42 18.15 16.07
CA ALA A 119 14.35 17.09 15.70
C ALA A 119 13.63 15.93 14.99
N CYS A 120 12.48 15.49 15.52
CA CYS A 120 11.68 14.46 14.88
C CYS A 120 11.17 14.90 13.50
N GLN A 121 10.67 16.13 13.37
CA GLN A 121 10.25 16.70 12.09
C GLN A 121 11.40 16.72 11.06
N ALA A 122 12.60 17.13 11.48
CA ALA A 122 13.77 17.18 10.61
C ALA A 122 14.27 15.79 10.18
N CYS A 123 14.03 14.75 10.97
CA CYS A 123 14.32 13.38 10.59
C CYS A 123 13.24 12.79 9.66
N ALA A 124 11.97 13.10 9.91
CA ALA A 124 10.84 12.53 9.19
C ALA A 124 10.58 13.19 7.82
N LEU A 125 11.00 14.45 7.64
CA LEU A 125 10.76 15.24 6.42
C LEU A 125 12.06 15.54 5.66
N SER A 126 12.01 15.38 4.34
CA SER A 126 13.01 15.91 3.41
C SER A 126 12.34 16.54 2.19
N THR A 127 13.08 17.25 1.35
CA THR A 127 12.58 17.76 0.07
C THR A 127 12.96 16.85 -1.10
N THR A 128 12.32 17.00 -2.25
CA THR A 128 12.67 16.25 -3.48
C THR A 128 14.12 16.45 -3.91
N ASP A 129 14.69 17.63 -3.65
CA ASP A 129 16.06 17.99 -4.01
C ASP A 129 17.11 17.51 -3.00
N SER A 130 16.67 16.93 -1.87
CA SER A 130 17.58 16.42 -0.85
C SER A 130 18.41 15.25 -1.41
N PRO A 131 19.72 15.17 -1.11
CA PRO A 131 20.58 14.09 -1.61
C PRO A 131 20.19 12.71 -1.05
N THR A 132 19.51 12.71 0.10
CA THR A 132 18.92 11.55 0.76
C THR A 132 17.48 11.89 1.12
N TRP A 133 16.59 10.89 1.10
CA TRP A 133 15.18 11.09 1.42
C TRP A 133 14.81 10.57 2.80
N ALA A 134 14.02 11.36 3.52
CA ALA A 134 13.36 10.97 4.75
C ALA A 134 12.14 10.07 4.45
N PRO A 135 11.46 9.52 5.48
CA PRO A 135 10.19 8.80 5.31
C PRO A 135 9.11 9.59 4.56
N ILE A 136 9.11 10.92 4.68
CA ILE A 136 8.20 11.82 3.97
C ILE A 136 9.02 12.79 3.12
N VAL A 137 8.71 12.88 1.83
CA VAL A 137 9.39 13.77 0.88
C VAL A 137 8.40 14.81 0.39
N ILE A 138 8.64 16.09 0.66
CA ILE A 138 7.79 17.18 0.20
C ILE A 138 8.36 17.83 -1.07
N ALA A 139 7.48 18.16 -2.01
CA ALA A 139 7.81 18.87 -3.25
C ALA A 139 7.51 20.38 -3.17
N ASP A 140 6.75 20.82 -2.17
CA ASP A 140 6.44 22.22 -1.94
C ASP A 140 6.57 22.59 -0.46
N GLU A 141 6.69 23.89 -0.19
CA GLU A 141 6.85 24.40 1.16
C GLU A 141 5.64 24.07 2.05
N ALA A 142 4.43 24.07 1.47
CA ALA A 142 3.18 23.79 2.17
C ALA A 142 3.01 22.30 2.54
N GLY A 143 3.83 21.40 1.97
CA GLY A 143 3.67 19.96 2.10
C GLY A 143 2.41 19.41 1.41
N THR A 144 1.85 20.12 0.43
CA THR A 144 0.63 19.70 -0.30
C THR A 144 0.93 18.80 -1.50
N SER A 145 2.18 18.76 -1.94
CA SER A 145 2.73 17.86 -2.94
C SER A 145 3.97 17.18 -2.37
N GLY A 146 4.21 15.95 -2.78
CA GLY A 146 5.22 15.09 -2.19
C GLY A 146 4.88 13.61 -2.35
N LEU A 147 5.55 12.78 -1.56
CA LEU A 147 5.31 11.35 -1.47
C LEU A 147 5.68 10.83 -0.09
N ILE A 148 5.11 9.67 0.23
CA ILE A 148 5.60 8.81 1.30
C ILE A 148 6.68 7.92 0.70
N ASN A 149 7.88 7.97 1.28
CA ASN A 149 9.02 7.17 0.87
C ASN A 149 9.01 5.82 1.61
N PHE A 150 8.04 4.97 1.28
CA PHE A 150 7.96 3.59 1.77
C PHE A 150 9.29 2.85 1.58
N GLY A 151 9.99 3.12 0.47
CA GLY A 151 11.30 2.54 0.19
C GLY A 151 12.39 2.87 1.21
N ALA A 152 12.23 3.93 2.01
CA ALA A 152 13.25 4.35 2.97
C ALA A 152 13.51 3.27 4.03
N CYS A 153 12.44 2.71 4.61
CA CYS A 153 12.54 1.68 5.63
C CYS A 153 13.14 0.39 5.04
N PHE A 154 12.64 -0.06 3.87
CA PHE A 154 13.16 -1.24 3.19
C PHE A 154 14.64 -1.09 2.82
N ALA A 155 15.08 0.09 2.38
CA ALA A 155 16.49 0.34 2.10
C ALA A 155 17.36 0.29 3.36
N ALA A 156 16.82 0.68 4.52
CA ALA A 156 17.54 0.70 5.78
C ALA A 156 17.56 -0.66 6.49
N VAL A 157 16.52 -1.50 6.31
CA VAL A 157 16.43 -2.86 6.89
C VAL A 157 17.13 -3.90 6.01
N ASP A 158 17.05 -3.77 4.69
CA ASP A 158 17.65 -4.72 3.74
C ASP A 158 18.82 -4.05 3.00
N LYS A 159 18.54 -3.41 1.87
CA LYS A 159 19.55 -2.76 1.01
C LYS A 159 18.93 -1.70 0.10
N PRO A 160 19.71 -0.72 -0.38
CA PRO A 160 19.21 0.36 -1.23
C PRO A 160 18.41 -0.10 -2.46
N ALA A 161 18.84 -1.19 -3.11
CA ALA A 161 18.14 -1.73 -4.28
C ALA A 161 16.71 -2.22 -3.94
N CYS A 162 16.52 -2.86 -2.78
CA CYS A 162 15.20 -3.27 -2.30
C CYS A 162 14.33 -2.04 -2.02
N GLY A 163 14.85 -1.05 -1.31
CA GLY A 163 14.09 0.17 -1.02
C GLY A 163 13.68 0.93 -2.27
N LYS A 164 14.56 1.04 -3.27
CA LYS A 164 14.22 1.62 -4.57
C LYS A 164 13.10 0.85 -5.26
N ALA A 165 13.22 -0.47 -5.36
CA ALA A 165 12.22 -1.32 -6.01
C ALA A 165 10.85 -1.21 -5.30
N ARG A 166 10.81 -1.25 -3.96
CA ARG A 166 9.58 -1.07 -3.18
C ARG A 166 8.94 0.31 -3.41
N GLN A 167 9.74 1.38 -3.39
CA GLN A 167 9.20 2.72 -3.67
C GLN A 167 8.57 2.81 -5.06
N TYR A 168 9.23 2.21 -6.06
CA TYR A 168 8.75 2.21 -7.43
C TYR A 168 7.50 1.36 -7.61
N LEU A 169 7.42 0.22 -6.92
CA LEU A 169 6.23 -0.60 -6.92
C LEU A 169 5.03 0.16 -6.35
N GLU A 170 5.18 0.81 -5.19
CA GLU A 170 4.10 1.59 -4.57
C GLU A 170 3.61 2.73 -5.48
N ILE A 171 4.54 3.41 -6.18
CA ILE A 171 4.19 4.46 -7.15
C ILE A 171 3.48 3.88 -8.36
N CYS A 172 3.98 2.77 -8.91
CA CYS A 172 3.36 2.10 -10.05
C CYS A 172 1.91 1.70 -9.73
N LEU A 173 1.71 0.99 -8.62
CA LEU A 173 0.40 0.53 -8.17
C LEU A 173 -0.55 1.71 -7.89
N THR A 174 -0.05 2.76 -7.25
CA THR A 174 -0.86 3.97 -6.99
C THR A 174 -1.30 4.64 -8.28
N LYS A 175 -0.42 4.74 -9.28
CA LYS A 175 -0.76 5.34 -10.58
C LYS A 175 -1.75 4.48 -11.35
N ALA A 176 -1.48 3.18 -11.45
CA ALA A 176 -2.34 2.22 -12.15
C ALA A 176 -3.76 2.21 -11.55
N CYS A 177 -3.88 2.36 -10.22
CA CYS A 177 -5.16 2.27 -9.50
C CYS A 177 -5.73 3.61 -9.01
N SER A 178 -5.22 4.73 -9.54
CA SER A 178 -5.64 6.09 -9.13
C SER A 178 -7.13 6.39 -9.35
N GLY A 179 -7.78 5.64 -10.25
CA GLY A 179 -9.21 5.75 -10.53
C GLY A 179 -10.14 5.00 -9.58
N CYS A 180 -9.60 4.18 -8.66
CA CYS A 180 -10.41 3.29 -7.82
C CYS A 180 -10.67 3.93 -6.46
N ALA A 181 -11.92 4.31 -6.23
CA ALA A 181 -12.32 5.06 -5.04
C ALA A 181 -12.63 4.16 -3.85
N ALA A 182 -13.30 3.03 -4.08
CA ALA A 182 -13.64 2.11 -2.99
C ALA A 182 -12.41 1.30 -2.55
N PRO A 183 -12.20 1.08 -1.24
CA PRO A 183 -11.07 0.29 -0.75
C PRO A 183 -10.98 -1.11 -1.37
N ALA A 184 -12.13 -1.79 -1.53
CA ALA A 184 -12.19 -3.13 -2.11
C ALA A 184 -11.79 -3.14 -3.60
N GLU A 185 -12.29 -2.18 -4.39
CA GLU A 185 -11.91 -2.00 -5.79
C GLU A 185 -10.43 -1.68 -5.93
N ARG A 186 -9.92 -0.77 -5.10
CA ARG A 186 -8.50 -0.41 -5.10
C ARG A 186 -7.63 -1.62 -4.78
N GLN A 187 -8.04 -2.45 -3.81
CA GLN A 187 -7.33 -3.68 -3.48
C GLN A 187 -7.31 -4.66 -4.66
N ALA A 188 -8.46 -4.88 -5.32
CA ALA A 188 -8.55 -5.74 -6.50
C ALA A 188 -7.67 -5.21 -7.64
N CYS A 189 -7.72 -3.91 -7.91
CA CYS A 189 -6.89 -3.26 -8.92
C CYS A 189 -5.40 -3.44 -8.63
N ILE A 190 -4.95 -3.33 -7.36
CA ILE A 190 -3.53 -3.50 -7.02
C ILE A 190 -3.06 -4.93 -7.34
N GLN A 191 -3.87 -5.94 -7.01
CA GLN A 191 -3.53 -7.33 -7.31
C GLN A 191 -3.41 -7.56 -8.82
N GLU A 192 -4.31 -6.96 -9.61
CA GLU A 192 -4.28 -7.06 -11.06
C GLU A 192 -3.10 -6.28 -11.68
N ALA A 193 -2.87 -5.05 -11.23
CA ALA A 193 -1.78 -4.19 -11.71
C ALA A 193 -0.41 -4.83 -11.50
N ALA A 194 -0.21 -5.53 -10.37
CA ALA A 194 1.05 -6.20 -10.05
C ALA A 194 1.45 -7.28 -11.08
N GLY A 195 0.49 -7.90 -11.78
CA GLY A 195 0.74 -8.87 -12.86
C GLY A 195 0.53 -8.32 -14.27
N LYS A 196 0.31 -7.01 -14.40
CA LYS A 196 0.07 -6.33 -15.68
C LYS A 196 0.94 -5.07 -15.80
N GLN A 197 0.38 -3.90 -15.52
CA GLN A 197 1.05 -2.61 -15.69
C GLN A 197 2.34 -2.50 -14.86
N CYS A 198 2.41 -3.18 -13.72
CA CYS A 198 3.53 -3.13 -12.78
C CYS A 198 4.35 -4.42 -12.73
N ASP A 199 4.17 -5.37 -13.66
CA ASP A 199 4.81 -6.70 -13.60
C ASP A 199 6.33 -6.62 -13.53
N ASP A 200 6.97 -5.81 -14.38
CA ASP A 200 8.42 -5.61 -14.36
C ASP A 200 8.93 -5.07 -13.01
N VAL A 201 8.21 -4.09 -12.45
CA VAL A 201 8.56 -3.46 -11.17
C VAL A 201 8.32 -4.42 -10.01
N TYR A 202 7.26 -5.22 -10.09
CA TYR A 202 6.94 -6.25 -9.12
C TYR A 202 7.98 -7.38 -9.14
N ALA A 203 8.40 -7.83 -10.32
CA ALA A 203 9.48 -8.79 -10.50
C ALA A 203 10.81 -8.28 -9.92
N GLU A 204 11.18 -7.03 -10.20
CA GLU A 204 12.36 -6.38 -9.61
C GLU A 204 12.27 -6.34 -8.08
N THR A 205 11.10 -6.02 -7.52
CA THR A 205 10.88 -6.00 -6.08
C THR A 205 11.14 -7.37 -5.46
N ARG A 206 10.59 -8.45 -6.04
CA ARG A 206 10.83 -9.82 -5.55
C ARG A 206 12.30 -10.24 -5.66
N MET A 207 13.00 -9.78 -6.69
CA MET A 207 14.42 -10.07 -6.86
C MET A 207 15.29 -9.33 -5.86
N GLN A 208 14.96 -8.05 -5.59
CA GLN A 208 15.78 -7.20 -4.73
C GLN A 208 15.46 -7.36 -3.25
N CYS A 209 14.21 -7.60 -2.87
CA CYS A 209 13.78 -7.68 -1.48
C CYS A 209 13.71 -9.14 -1.02
N THR A 210 14.84 -9.64 -0.52
CA THR A 210 14.95 -11.04 -0.06
C THR A 210 14.96 -11.15 1.46
N ASN A 211 15.04 -10.04 2.19
CA ASN A 211 14.99 -10.04 3.65
C ASN A 211 13.54 -10.00 4.16
N PRO A 212 13.00 -11.11 4.71
CA PRO A 212 11.63 -11.15 5.20
C PRO A 212 11.40 -10.25 6.43
N GLU A 213 12.45 -9.83 7.14
CA GLU A 213 12.30 -8.89 8.26
C GLU A 213 11.80 -7.52 7.78
N ALA A 214 12.16 -7.12 6.56
CA ALA A 214 11.77 -5.82 6.00
C ALA A 214 10.24 -5.73 5.86
N ASP A 215 9.58 -6.79 5.38
CA ASP A 215 8.11 -6.82 5.23
C ASP A 215 7.37 -6.72 6.57
N SER A 216 7.97 -7.23 7.66
CA SER A 216 7.39 -7.12 9.00
C SER A 216 7.62 -5.76 9.67
N ARG A 217 8.72 -5.08 9.31
CA ARG A 217 9.17 -3.83 9.97
C ARG A 217 8.82 -2.56 9.20
N CYS A 218 8.39 -2.68 7.95
CA CYS A 218 8.20 -1.53 7.05
C CYS A 218 6.78 -1.47 6.47
N GLN A 219 5.77 -1.83 7.26
CA GLN A 219 4.38 -1.98 6.80
C GLN A 219 3.65 -0.66 6.62
N SER A 220 4.09 0.39 7.32
CA SER A 220 3.43 1.69 7.32
C SER A 220 4.43 2.85 7.33
N LEU A 221 3.92 4.05 7.05
CA LEU A 221 4.67 5.29 7.25
C LEU A 221 5.18 5.41 8.69
N PHE A 222 4.35 5.02 9.67
CA PHE A 222 4.73 5.06 11.08
C PHE A 222 5.94 4.16 11.35
N ASP A 223 5.95 2.93 10.85
CA ASP A 223 7.09 2.02 11.06
C ASP A 223 8.37 2.56 10.40
N GLY A 224 8.23 3.20 9.24
CA GLY A 224 9.36 3.88 8.58
C GLY A 224 9.92 5.04 9.41
N ILE A 225 9.06 5.87 10.00
CA ILE A 225 9.50 6.95 10.91
C ILE A 225 10.10 6.37 12.18
N GLU A 226 9.45 5.39 12.82
CA GLU A 226 9.98 4.74 14.02
C GLU A 226 11.35 4.13 13.75
N TYR A 227 11.51 3.36 12.67
CA TYR A 227 12.77 2.70 12.37
C TYR A 227 13.91 3.67 12.05
N LEU A 228 13.63 4.71 11.25
CA LEU A 228 14.65 5.66 10.79
C LEU A 228 14.92 6.78 11.81
N CYS A 229 13.94 7.17 12.61
CA CYS A 229 14.04 8.33 13.49
C CYS A 229 14.07 8.01 14.98
N ARG A 230 13.83 6.74 15.37
CA ARG A 230 14.08 6.24 16.71
C ARG A 230 15.09 5.09 16.64
N TYR A 231 16.31 5.41 17.05
CA TYR A 231 17.35 4.41 17.28
C TYR A 231 17.58 4.32 18.79
N GLU A 232 17.07 3.26 19.40
CA GLU A 232 17.61 2.82 20.68
C GLU A 232 18.98 2.23 20.37
N ALA A 233 20.04 2.95 20.75
CA ALA A 233 21.37 2.38 20.67
C ALA A 233 21.34 1.03 21.42
N PRO A 234 21.89 -0.06 20.85
CA PRO A 234 22.05 -1.28 21.59
C PRO A 234 22.79 -0.90 22.86
N ASP A 235 22.17 -1.18 24.02
CA ASP A 235 22.67 -0.80 25.33
C ASP A 235 24.18 -1.01 25.32
N GLY A 236 24.91 0.10 25.38
CA GLY A 236 26.36 0.07 25.38
C GLY A 236 26.77 -0.70 26.62
N GLY A 237 26.99 -2.01 26.46
CA GLY A 237 27.56 -2.86 27.46
C GLY A 237 28.96 -2.33 27.77
N ASN A 238 29.03 -1.48 28.79
CA ASN A 238 30.24 -1.17 29.54
C ASN A 238 30.61 -2.36 30.43
#